data_AF-A0A8T3RBH6-F1
#
_entry.id   AF-A0A8T3RBH6-F1
#
_cell.length_a   1.000
_cell.length_b   1.000
_cell.length_c   1.000
_cell.angle_alpha   90.00
_cell.angle_beta   90.00
_cell.angle_gamma   90.00
#
_symmetry.space_group_name_H-M   'P 1'
#
loop_
_entity.id
_entity.type
_entity.pdbx_description
1 polymer ?
#
loop_
_entity_poly.entity_id
_entity_poly.type
_entity_poly.pdbx_seq_one_letter_code
_entity_poly.pdbx_strand_id
1 'polypeptide(L)'
;MIPNRESDATRSNEALKSVAPQDGEGNLAWWQRQGGPAGVLLLGGTSVVDFRLRVAQSGLRNDLTPSYWSSCGLLGTDGRLLTVPLQPADISDVPRTNAVRTLSLAELDDPVRWPNIAILHFTTDDDSVIREAGRLADRRTVIDLPELLLAWLAYAWAAADADNPLLHSKGIPSAA
;
A
#
# COMPACT_ATOMS: atom_id res chain seq x y z
N MET A 1 -17.35 0.64 12.77
CA MET A 1 -16.21 0.37 13.67
C MET A 1 -15.50 -0.86 13.12
N ILE A 2 -14.26 -0.70 12.65
CA ILE A 2 -13.46 -1.83 12.15
C ILE A 2 -13.07 -2.68 13.37
N PRO A 3 -13.43 -3.97 13.44
CA PRO A 3 -13.09 -4.81 14.59
C PRO A 3 -11.56 -5.00 14.64
N ASN A 4 -10.94 -4.59 15.76
CA ASN A 4 -9.52 -4.85 15.97
C ASN A 4 -9.35 -6.32 16.40
N ARG A 5 -8.59 -7.09 15.61
CA ARG A 5 -8.27 -8.50 15.89
C ARG A 5 -6.78 -8.60 16.15
N GLU A 6 -6.41 -9.02 17.35
CA GLU A 6 -5.02 -9.30 17.68
C GLU A 6 -4.71 -10.78 17.46
N SER A 7 -3.46 -11.05 17.12
CA SER A 7 -2.97 -12.42 17.04
C SER A 7 -2.54 -12.87 18.43
N ASP A 8 -3.04 -14.01 18.89
CA ASP A 8 -2.57 -14.67 20.12
C ASP A 8 -1.19 -15.35 19.94
N ALA A 9 -0.53 -15.15 18.79
CA ALA A 9 0.76 -15.74 18.50
C ALA A 9 1.85 -15.15 19.40
N THR A 10 2.46 -16.02 20.20
CA THR A 10 3.57 -15.68 21.12
C THR A 10 4.95 -15.93 20.52
N ARG A 11 5.02 -16.44 19.29
CA ARG A 11 6.27 -16.77 18.57
C ARG A 11 6.29 -16.12 17.21
N SER A 12 7.48 -15.83 16.69
CA SER A 12 7.66 -15.33 15.34
C SER A 12 7.23 -16.38 14.30
N ASN A 13 6.73 -15.89 13.16
CA ASN A 13 6.43 -16.76 12.03
C ASN A 13 7.74 -17.13 11.32
N GLU A 14 8.10 -18.42 11.30
CA GLU A 14 9.32 -18.93 10.66
C GLU A 14 9.32 -18.72 9.13
N ALA A 15 8.15 -18.51 8.51
CA ALA A 15 8.03 -18.16 7.11
C ALA A 15 8.43 -16.71 6.81
N LEU A 16 8.47 -15.83 7.82
CA LEU A 16 8.89 -14.43 7.66
C LEU A 16 10.41 -14.36 7.60
N LYS A 17 10.94 -13.88 6.47
CA LYS A 17 12.38 -13.71 6.25
C LYS A 17 12.71 -12.22 6.20
N SER A 18 13.58 -11.77 7.11
CA SER A 18 14.14 -10.42 7.05
C SER A 18 15.43 -10.45 6.22
N VAL A 19 15.50 -9.60 5.20
CA VAL A 19 16.63 -9.53 4.28
C VAL A 19 17.09 -8.08 4.19
N ALA A 20 18.27 -7.80 4.72
CA ALA A 20 18.88 -6.47 4.61
C ALA A 20 19.24 -6.14 3.14
N PRO A 21 19.19 -4.85 2.76
CA PRO A 21 19.75 -4.40 1.49
C PRO A 21 21.28 -4.53 1.49
N GLN A 22 21.85 -4.69 0.30
CA GLN A 22 23.30 -4.54 0.09
C GLN A 22 23.66 -3.05 -0.05
N ASP A 23 24.95 -2.73 0.08
CA ASP A 23 25.44 -1.36 -0.06
C ASP A 23 25.11 -0.78 -1.44
N GLY A 24 24.36 0.32 -1.46
CA GLY A 24 23.91 0.97 -2.70
C GLY A 24 22.81 0.20 -3.47
N GLU A 25 22.22 -0.82 -2.88
CA GLU A 25 21.16 -1.60 -3.51
C GLU A 25 19.84 -0.82 -3.55
N GLY A 26 19.30 -0.65 -4.77
CA GLY A 26 17.95 -0.13 -4.99
C GLY A 26 16.86 -1.15 -4.68
N ASN A 27 15.62 -0.71 -4.53
CA ASN A 27 14.47 -1.57 -4.28
C ASN A 27 14.21 -2.57 -5.41
N LEU A 28 14.44 -2.15 -6.67
CA LEU A 28 14.30 -3.04 -7.83
C LEU A 28 15.35 -4.15 -7.81
N ALA A 29 16.62 -3.80 -7.56
CA ALA A 29 17.72 -4.74 -7.48
C ALA A 29 17.53 -5.73 -6.31
N TRP A 30 17.09 -5.23 -5.15
CA TRP A 30 16.75 -6.05 -3.99
C TRP A 30 15.68 -7.09 -4.32
N TRP A 31 14.59 -6.68 -5.01
CA TRP A 31 13.50 -7.57 -5.41
C TRP A 31 13.96 -8.63 -6.41
N GLN A 32 14.74 -8.23 -7.43
CA GLN A 32 15.32 -9.17 -8.40
C GLN A 32 16.21 -10.21 -7.72
N ARG A 33 17.01 -9.80 -6.74
CA ARG A 33 17.86 -10.71 -5.94
C ARG A 33 17.04 -11.72 -5.12
N GLN A 34 15.82 -11.37 -4.71
CA GLN A 34 14.91 -12.32 -4.07
C GLN A 34 14.22 -13.27 -5.06
N GLY A 35 14.58 -13.22 -6.35
CA GLY A 35 14.00 -14.05 -7.40
C GLY A 35 12.74 -13.46 -8.03
N GLY A 36 12.48 -12.16 -7.82
CA GLY A 36 11.34 -11.46 -8.38
C GLY A 36 9.97 -11.98 -7.91
N PRO A 37 9.73 -12.15 -6.59
CA PRO A 37 8.49 -12.74 -6.09
C PRO A 37 7.27 -11.86 -6.37
N ALA A 38 6.14 -12.49 -6.67
CA ALA A 38 4.82 -11.88 -6.69
C ALA A 38 4.16 -11.89 -5.29
N GLY A 39 3.10 -11.11 -5.14
CA GLY A 39 2.27 -11.09 -3.93
C GLY A 39 1.80 -9.69 -3.55
N VAL A 40 1.45 -9.50 -2.27
CA VAL A 40 1.13 -8.17 -1.73
C VAL A 40 2.43 -7.45 -1.38
N LEU A 41 2.75 -6.40 -2.13
CA LEU A 41 3.83 -5.48 -1.79
C LEU A 41 3.34 -4.51 -0.72
N LEU A 42 4.12 -4.34 0.35
CA LEU A 42 3.94 -3.33 1.39
C LEU A 42 5.10 -2.33 1.31
N LEU A 43 4.77 -1.05 1.41
CA LEU A 43 5.72 0.06 1.32
C LEU A 43 5.58 0.98 2.52
N GLY A 44 6.70 1.35 3.14
CA GLY A 44 6.77 2.37 4.18
C GLY A 44 7.52 3.59 3.67
N GLY A 45 6.78 4.65 3.30
CA GLY A 45 7.38 5.85 2.70
C GLY A 45 7.86 6.91 3.70
N THR A 46 8.74 7.80 3.29
CA THR A 46 9.29 8.86 4.15
C THR A 46 8.63 10.23 4.03
N SER A 47 7.64 10.41 3.14
CA SER A 47 6.98 11.72 3.00
C SER A 47 6.09 12.04 4.20
N VAL A 48 5.72 13.32 4.31
CA VAL A 48 4.74 13.80 5.30
C VAL A 48 3.39 13.08 5.14
N VAL A 49 2.98 12.80 3.90
CA VAL A 49 1.72 12.09 3.62
C VAL A 49 1.79 10.65 4.13
N ASP A 50 2.90 9.94 3.87
CA ASP A 50 3.11 8.58 4.39
C ASP A 50 3.16 8.53 5.92
N PHE A 51 3.81 9.52 6.54
CA PHE A 51 3.84 9.64 7.99
C PHE A 51 2.43 9.85 8.57
N ARG A 52 1.65 10.79 8.01
CA ARG A 52 0.26 11.06 8.45
C ARG A 52 -0.65 9.85 8.30
N LEU A 53 -0.51 9.08 7.22
CA LEU A 53 -1.20 7.80 7.04
C LEU A 53 -0.91 6.82 8.19
N ARG A 54 0.37 6.67 8.59
CA ARG A 54 0.75 5.75 9.67
C ARG A 54 0.31 6.22 11.05
N VAL A 55 0.26 7.54 11.27
CA VAL A 55 -0.37 8.13 12.46
C VAL A 55 -1.87 7.87 12.46
N ALA A 56 -2.57 8.03 11.33
CA ALA A 56 -3.99 7.71 11.23
C ALA A 56 -4.29 6.26 11.58
N GLN A 57 -3.46 5.32 11.10
CA GLN A 57 -3.57 3.90 11.42
C GLN A 57 -3.33 3.59 12.90
N SER A 58 -2.50 4.39 13.60
CA SER A 58 -2.20 4.15 15.01
C SER A 58 -3.44 4.31 15.90
N GLY A 59 -4.39 5.16 15.51
CA GLY A 59 -5.67 5.33 16.20
C GLY A 59 -6.57 4.09 16.17
N LEU A 60 -6.28 3.10 15.33
CA LEU A 60 -6.98 1.80 15.32
C LEU A 60 -6.23 0.71 16.10
N ARG A 61 -5.02 0.99 16.59
CA ARG A 61 -4.17 0.01 17.28
C ARG A 61 -4.23 0.23 18.79
N ASN A 62 -4.20 -0.86 19.55
CA ASN A 62 -4.24 -0.80 21.02
C ASN A 62 -2.93 -0.24 21.62
N ASP A 63 -1.81 -0.40 20.92
CA ASP A 63 -0.50 0.12 21.32
C ASP A 63 -0.24 1.57 20.89
N LEU A 64 -1.17 2.16 20.12
CA LEU A 64 -1.07 3.50 19.51
C LEU A 64 0.21 3.72 18.70
N THR A 65 0.93 2.66 18.31
CA THR A 65 2.14 2.79 17.52
C THR A 65 1.78 2.97 16.04
N PRO A 66 2.47 3.87 15.31
CA PRO A 66 2.29 3.93 13.86
C PRO A 66 2.63 2.59 13.20
N SER A 67 1.90 2.25 12.13
CA SER A 67 2.30 1.15 11.25
C SER A 67 3.71 1.39 10.70
N TYR A 68 4.35 0.34 10.15
CA TYR A 68 5.53 0.48 9.31
C TYR A 68 5.17 0.74 7.83
N TRP A 69 3.92 0.50 7.44
CA TRP A 69 3.45 0.48 6.06
C TRP A 69 2.41 1.57 5.81
N SER A 70 2.67 2.42 4.80
CA SER A 70 1.78 3.52 4.38
C SER A 70 1.11 3.28 3.03
N SER A 71 1.58 2.30 2.26
CA SER A 71 0.98 1.90 0.99
C SER A 71 1.15 0.41 0.75
N CYS A 72 0.32 -0.15 -0.13
CA CYS A 72 0.45 -1.50 -0.62
C CYS A 72 -0.04 -1.66 -2.06
N GLY A 73 0.11 -2.84 -2.62
CA GLY A 73 -0.48 -3.22 -3.91
C GLY A 73 -0.19 -4.67 -4.26
N LEU A 74 -0.74 -5.12 -5.38
CA LEU A 74 -0.51 -6.47 -5.90
C LEU A 74 0.63 -6.42 -6.93
N LEU A 75 1.72 -7.11 -6.62
CA LEU A 75 2.93 -7.17 -7.43
C LEU A 75 2.96 -8.46 -8.23
N GLY A 76 3.12 -8.35 -9.55
CA GLY A 76 3.37 -9.48 -10.45
C GLY A 76 4.85 -9.85 -10.52
N THR A 77 5.14 -11.05 -11.01
CA THR A 77 6.52 -11.52 -11.27
C THR A 77 7.22 -10.73 -12.38
N ASP A 78 6.46 -10.00 -13.18
CA ASP A 78 6.95 -9.07 -14.21
C ASP A 78 7.36 -7.69 -13.64
N GLY A 79 7.25 -7.50 -12.32
CA GLY A 79 7.60 -6.25 -11.64
C GLY A 79 6.55 -5.15 -11.79
N ARG A 80 5.34 -5.47 -12.26
CA ARG A 80 4.22 -4.54 -12.32
C ARG A 80 3.43 -4.57 -11.02
N LEU A 81 3.21 -3.41 -10.43
CA LEU A 81 2.44 -3.21 -9.20
C LEU A 81 1.09 -2.59 -9.51
N LEU A 82 0.01 -3.33 -9.28
CA LEU A 82 -1.35 -2.80 -9.28
C LEU A 82 -1.65 -2.17 -7.90
N THR A 83 -1.96 -0.88 -7.87
CA THR A 83 -2.20 -0.13 -6.62
C THR A 83 -3.10 1.08 -6.85
N VAL A 84 -3.48 1.76 -5.77
CA VAL A 84 -4.19 3.04 -5.78
C VAL A 84 -3.29 4.05 -5.04
N PRO A 85 -2.39 4.75 -5.74
CA PRO A 85 -1.45 5.65 -5.09
C PRO A 85 -2.21 6.89 -4.58
N LEU A 86 -1.95 7.28 -3.32
CA LEU A 86 -2.57 8.48 -2.75
C LEU A 86 -2.11 9.77 -3.46
N GLN A 87 -0.87 9.77 -3.94
CA GLN A 87 -0.29 10.88 -4.71
C GLN A 87 0.03 10.40 -6.13
N PRO A 88 -0.98 10.27 -7.02
CA PRO A 88 -0.74 9.85 -8.40
C PRO A 88 0.09 10.90 -9.15
N ALA A 89 0.96 10.44 -10.05
CA ALA A 89 1.76 11.33 -10.90
C ALA A 89 0.89 12.22 -11.81
N ASP A 90 -0.21 11.65 -12.34
CA ASP A 90 -1.22 12.36 -13.11
C ASP A 90 -2.61 12.23 -12.45
N ILE A 91 -3.13 13.37 -11.99
CA ILE A 91 -4.43 13.47 -11.34
C ILE A 91 -5.58 13.32 -12.35
N SER A 92 -5.36 13.67 -13.62
CA SER A 92 -6.40 13.62 -14.66
C SER A 92 -6.87 12.20 -14.96
N ASP A 93 -6.02 11.21 -14.71
CA ASP A 93 -6.35 9.81 -14.90
C ASP A 93 -7.15 9.21 -13.73
N VAL A 94 -7.27 9.89 -12.58
CA VAL A 94 -8.00 9.39 -11.40
C VAL A 94 -9.47 9.04 -11.74
N PRO A 95 -10.26 9.92 -12.37
CA PRO A 95 -11.63 9.57 -12.75
C PRO A 95 -11.69 8.50 -13.85
N ARG A 96 -10.66 8.42 -14.71
CA ARG A 96 -10.65 7.50 -15.86
C ARG A 96 -10.46 6.04 -15.46
N THR A 97 -9.71 5.78 -14.40
CA THR A 97 -9.33 4.42 -13.99
C THR A 97 -9.77 4.10 -12.56
N ASN A 98 -10.78 4.81 -12.04
CA ASN A 98 -11.21 4.68 -10.65
C ASN A 98 -10.00 4.74 -9.69
N ALA A 99 -9.06 5.67 -9.92
CA ALA A 99 -7.78 5.82 -9.22
C ALA A 99 -6.80 4.61 -9.26
N VAL A 100 -7.17 3.48 -9.85
CA VAL A 100 -6.30 2.30 -10.00
C VAL A 100 -5.18 2.62 -10.99
N ARG A 101 -3.95 2.24 -10.63
CA ARG A 101 -2.74 2.43 -11.42
C ARG A 101 -1.94 1.14 -11.47
N THR A 102 -1.19 0.99 -12.55
CA THR A 102 -0.09 0.02 -12.60
C THR A 102 1.22 0.77 -12.66
N LEU A 103 2.04 0.59 -11.63
CA LEU A 103 3.39 1.15 -11.53
C LEU A 103 4.41 0.08 -11.90
N SER A 104 5.56 0.48 -12.43
CA SER A 104 6.74 -0.37 -12.46
C SER A 104 7.44 -0.32 -11.10
N LEU A 105 8.05 -1.43 -10.65
CA LEU A 105 8.97 -1.39 -9.52
C LEU A 105 10.14 -0.41 -9.71
N ALA A 106 10.51 -0.08 -10.95
CA ALA A 106 11.50 0.95 -11.22
C ALA A 106 11.06 2.34 -10.73
N GLU A 107 9.76 2.63 -10.71
CA GLU A 107 9.21 3.88 -10.15
C GLU A 107 9.30 3.93 -8.62
N LEU A 108 9.57 2.79 -8.00
CA LEU A 108 9.76 2.63 -6.56
C LEU A 108 11.24 2.45 -6.19
N ASP A 109 12.16 2.59 -7.14
CA ASP A 109 13.60 2.37 -6.96
C ASP A 109 14.29 3.57 -6.30
N ASP A 110 13.79 3.95 -5.14
CA ASP A 110 14.33 5.02 -4.30
C ASP A 110 14.29 4.56 -2.83
N PRO A 111 15.40 4.00 -2.32
CA PRO A 111 15.50 3.55 -0.93
C PRO A 111 15.38 4.67 0.11
N VAL A 112 15.56 5.93 -0.28
CA VAL A 112 15.36 7.09 0.61
C VAL A 112 13.87 7.41 0.73
N ARG A 113 13.14 7.34 -0.40
CA ARG A 113 11.69 7.52 -0.42
C ARG A 113 10.96 6.34 0.21
N TRP A 114 11.43 5.12 -0.04
CA TRP A 114 10.83 3.83 0.34
C TRP A 114 11.85 2.93 1.05
N PRO A 115 12.27 3.27 2.29
CA PRO A 115 13.27 2.49 3.04
C PRO A 115 12.76 1.14 3.53
N ASN A 116 11.43 0.99 3.64
CA ASN A 116 10.80 -0.23 4.14
C ASN A 116 9.99 -0.87 3.01
N ILE A 117 10.37 -2.10 2.65
CA ILE A 117 9.67 -2.93 1.66
C ILE A 117 9.43 -4.32 2.26
N ALA A 118 8.25 -4.88 2.02
CA ALA A 118 7.94 -6.26 2.33
C ALA A 118 7.02 -6.85 1.27
N ILE A 119 7.13 -8.16 1.04
CA ILE A 119 6.27 -8.89 0.10
C ILE A 119 5.63 -10.04 0.85
N LEU A 120 4.30 -10.08 0.85
CA LEU A 120 3.51 -11.15 1.44
C LEU A 120 2.96 -12.03 0.32
N HIS A 121 3.45 -13.25 0.28
CA HIS A 121 2.96 -14.28 -0.63
C HIS A 121 1.87 -15.08 0.09
N PHE A 122 0.66 -15.13 -0.49
CA PHE A 122 -0.51 -15.76 0.15
C PHE A 122 -1.28 -16.71 -0.76
N THR A 123 -0.99 -16.73 -2.07
CA THR A 123 -1.69 -17.54 -3.06
C THR A 123 -0.68 -18.06 -4.09
N THR A 124 -0.95 -19.19 -4.73
CA THR A 124 -0.15 -19.67 -5.87
C THR A 124 -0.67 -19.17 -7.21
N ASP A 125 -1.76 -18.39 -7.22
CA ASP A 125 -2.43 -17.86 -8.41
C ASP A 125 -2.52 -16.32 -8.35
N ASP A 126 -1.35 -15.67 -8.25
CA ASP A 126 -1.26 -14.21 -8.17
C ASP A 126 -1.85 -13.52 -9.42
N ASP A 127 -1.62 -14.09 -10.60
CA ASP A 127 -2.08 -13.53 -11.88
C ASP A 127 -3.61 -13.39 -11.94
N SER A 128 -4.34 -14.40 -11.46
CA SER A 128 -5.80 -14.34 -11.42
C SER A 128 -6.28 -13.26 -10.44
N VAL A 129 -5.64 -13.15 -9.26
CA VAL A 129 -5.97 -12.11 -8.28
C VAL A 129 -5.69 -10.72 -8.84
N ILE A 130 -4.52 -10.48 -9.42
CA ILE A 130 -4.14 -9.21 -10.06
C ILE A 130 -5.12 -8.85 -11.16
N ARG A 131 -5.47 -9.82 -12.02
CA ARG A 131 -6.42 -9.62 -13.14
C ARG A 131 -7.81 -9.25 -12.64
N GLU A 132 -8.32 -9.92 -11.61
CA GLU A 132 -9.64 -9.61 -11.04
C GLU A 132 -9.63 -8.26 -10.31
N ALA A 133 -8.59 -7.96 -9.53
CA ALA A 133 -8.42 -6.66 -8.88
C ALA A 133 -8.32 -5.52 -9.91
N GLY A 134 -7.66 -5.76 -11.05
CA GLY A 134 -7.54 -4.79 -12.14
C GLY A 134 -8.89 -4.35 -12.71
N ARG A 135 -9.94 -5.19 -12.61
CA ARG A 135 -11.30 -4.82 -13.05
C ARG A 135 -11.92 -3.71 -12.20
N LEU A 136 -11.39 -3.40 -11.02
CA LEU A 136 -11.84 -2.26 -10.21
C LEU A 136 -11.60 -0.93 -10.92
N ALA A 137 -10.65 -0.87 -11.85
CA ALA A 137 -10.37 0.32 -12.64
C ALA A 137 -11.60 0.82 -13.42
N ASP A 138 -12.45 -0.12 -13.86
CA ASP A 138 -13.65 0.16 -14.65
C ASP A 138 -14.95 0.08 -13.83
N ARG A 139 -14.86 -0.18 -12.51
CA ARG A 139 -16.02 -0.54 -11.66
C ARG A 139 -16.17 0.36 -10.43
N ARG A 140 -16.50 1.62 -10.67
CA ARG A 140 -16.80 2.58 -9.59
C ARG A 140 -18.02 2.19 -8.73
N THR A 141 -18.90 1.33 -9.22
CA THR A 141 -20.08 0.85 -8.48
C THR A 141 -19.74 -0.12 -7.33
N VAL A 142 -18.56 -0.73 -7.35
CA VAL A 142 -18.10 -1.63 -6.28
C VAL A 142 -17.49 -0.80 -5.15
N ILE A 143 -16.57 0.09 -5.50
CA ILE A 143 -15.92 1.04 -4.60
C ILE A 143 -15.57 2.31 -5.36
N ASP A 144 -15.91 3.46 -4.79
CA ASP A 144 -15.56 4.77 -5.31
C ASP A 144 -14.18 5.20 -4.78
N LEU A 145 -13.14 4.73 -5.45
CA LEU A 145 -11.76 5.00 -5.07
C LEU A 145 -11.38 6.49 -5.24
N PRO A 146 -11.88 7.26 -6.23
CA PRO A 146 -11.73 8.70 -6.27
C PRO A 146 -12.28 9.41 -5.03
N GLU A 147 -13.50 9.07 -4.58
CA GLU A 147 -14.05 9.63 -3.35
C GLU A 147 -13.17 9.30 -2.14
N LEU A 148 -12.71 8.06 -2.06
CA LEU A 148 -11.84 7.60 -0.98
C LEU A 148 -10.49 8.32 -1.00
N LEU A 149 -9.87 8.47 -2.16
CA LEU A 149 -8.62 9.18 -2.37
C LEU A 149 -8.75 10.64 -1.95
N LEU A 150 -9.85 11.33 -2.29
CA LEU A 150 -10.10 12.71 -1.89
C LEU A 150 -10.24 12.86 -0.37
N ALA A 151 -10.95 11.93 0.29
CA ALA A 151 -11.05 11.93 1.76
C ALA A 151 -9.68 11.79 2.42
N TRP A 152 -8.83 10.90 1.90
CA TRP A 152 -7.47 10.72 2.41
C TRP A 152 -6.55 11.88 2.09
N LEU A 153 -6.66 12.52 0.93
CA LEU A 153 -5.90 13.72 0.60
C LEU A 153 -6.29 14.89 1.51
N ALA A 154 -7.58 15.08 1.78
CA ALA A 154 -8.04 16.13 2.70
C ALA A 154 -7.43 15.96 4.10
N TYR A 155 -7.47 14.75 4.64
CA TYR A 155 -6.82 14.42 5.91
C TYR A 155 -5.30 14.59 5.84
N ALA A 156 -4.64 14.02 4.83
CA ALA A 156 -3.19 14.04 4.69
C ALA A 156 -2.63 15.43 4.43
N TRP A 157 -3.42 16.36 3.88
CA TRP A 157 -3.07 17.77 3.71
C TRP A 157 -3.49 18.64 4.88
N ALA A 158 -4.19 18.10 5.88
CA ALA A 158 -4.79 18.87 6.97
C ALA A 158 -5.69 20.00 6.44
N ALA A 159 -6.48 19.68 5.41
CA ALA A 159 -7.43 20.62 4.83
C ALA A 159 -8.66 20.73 5.74
N ALA A 160 -8.80 21.89 6.41
CA ALA A 160 -9.86 22.16 7.39
C ALA A 160 -9.98 21.04 8.45
N ASP A 161 -11.08 20.95 9.19
CA ASP A 161 -11.38 19.91 10.20
C ASP A 161 -11.56 18.50 9.60
N ALA A 162 -10.72 18.10 8.64
CA ALA A 162 -10.76 16.77 8.04
C ALA A 162 -10.34 15.71 9.07
N ASP A 163 -11.33 14.97 9.55
CA ASP A 163 -11.14 13.83 10.45
C ASP A 163 -10.41 12.67 9.79
N ASN A 164 -9.85 11.79 10.62
CA ASN A 164 -9.21 10.55 10.18
C ASN A 164 -10.23 9.62 9.47
N PRO A 165 -10.07 9.34 8.16
CA PRO A 165 -11.03 8.54 7.40
C PRO A 165 -11.27 7.14 7.98
N LEU A 166 -10.26 6.55 8.65
CA LEU A 166 -10.39 5.23 9.27
C LEU A 166 -11.47 5.19 10.37
N LEU A 167 -11.67 6.30 11.09
CA LEU A 167 -12.72 6.41 12.11
C LEU A 167 -14.13 6.32 11.49
N HIS A 168 -14.24 6.68 10.21
CA HIS A 168 -15.46 6.60 9.42
C HIS A 168 -15.53 5.32 8.57
N SER A 169 -14.71 4.31 8.89
CA SER A 169 -14.64 3.03 8.15
C SER A 169 -14.25 3.20 6.68
N LYS A 170 -13.53 4.28 6.34
CA LYS A 170 -12.94 4.50 5.02
C LYS A 170 -11.50 3.99 5.03
N GLY A 171 -11.28 2.83 4.41
CA GLY A 171 -9.95 2.18 4.30
C GLY A 171 -8.95 3.05 3.55
N ILE A 172 -7.65 2.75 3.66
CA ILE A 172 -6.61 3.44 2.87
C ILE A 172 -6.79 3.07 1.40
N PRO A 173 -6.66 3.99 0.42
CA PRO A 173 -7.05 3.71 -0.97
C PRO A 173 -6.40 2.45 -1.56
N SER A 174 -5.14 2.18 -1.24
CA SER A 174 -4.41 1.00 -1.70
C SER A 174 -4.78 -0.32 -0.98
N ALA A 175 -5.54 -0.24 0.11
CA ALA A 175 -5.89 -1.36 0.99
C ALA A 175 -7.41 -1.45 1.31
N ALA A 176 -8.24 -0.79 0.51
CA ALA A 176 -9.69 -0.65 0.74
C ALA A 176 -10.54 -1.75 0.09
#